data_AF-A0A498CEB3-F1
#
_entry.id   AF-A0A498CEB3-F1
#
_cell.length_a   1.000
_cell.length_b   1.000
_cell.length_c   1.000
_cell.angle_alpha   90.00
_cell.angle_beta   90.00
_cell.angle_gamma   90.00
#
_symmetry.space_group_name_H-M   'P 1'
#
loop_
_entity.id
_entity.type
_entity.pdbx_description
1 polymer ?
#
loop_
_entity_poly.entity_id
_entity_poly.type
_entity_poly.pdbx_seq_one_letter_code
_entity_poly.pdbx_strand_id
1 'polypeptide(L)'
;MGKSVEAKARPGRTTGVAFRQVWKPRPLCVVDPASPIEAVSRIVPRITENQRSCGLTSCLLIDPSTSQAFVLAEDKPVAVEMLRQGPRSPYWPWFVGVYRFTKADASAAASVLDDIREHLGIAPPPPAAPSLTLQLDLFTAMDAAA
;
A
#
# COMPACT_ATOMS: atom_id res chain seq x y z
N MET A 1 37.98 -35.07 -36.84
CA MET A 1 36.85 -34.16 -37.15
C MET A 1 35.57 -34.76 -36.57
N GLY A 2 35.12 -34.30 -35.40
CA GLY A 2 33.88 -34.78 -34.78
C GLY A 2 32.68 -34.11 -35.42
N LYS A 3 31.75 -34.90 -35.98
CA LYS A 3 30.49 -34.39 -36.54
C LYS A 3 29.59 -33.99 -35.37
N SER A 4 29.28 -32.70 -35.26
CA SER A 4 28.29 -32.19 -34.31
C SER A 4 26.92 -32.71 -34.73
N VAL A 5 26.32 -33.58 -33.91
CA VAL A 5 24.96 -34.08 -34.12
C VAL A 5 24.02 -33.06 -33.51
N GLU A 6 23.30 -32.30 -34.34
CA GLU A 6 22.24 -31.42 -33.88
C GLU A 6 21.18 -32.25 -33.14
N ALA A 7 21.05 -32.00 -31.84
CA ALA A 7 20.03 -32.63 -31.03
C ALA A 7 18.64 -32.16 -31.49
N LYS A 8 17.79 -33.11 -31.88
CA LYS A 8 16.39 -32.88 -32.25
C LYS A 8 15.70 -32.05 -31.16
N ALA A 9 15.20 -30.87 -31.52
CA ALA A 9 14.53 -29.98 -30.59
C ALA A 9 13.37 -30.72 -29.89
N ARG A 10 13.44 -30.80 -28.55
CA ARG A 10 12.39 -31.43 -27.74
C ARG A 10 11.07 -30.67 -27.93
N PRO A 11 9.96 -31.34 -28.27
CA PRO A 11 8.65 -30.71 -28.29
C PRO A 11 8.26 -30.43 -26.83
N GLY A 12 8.36 -29.17 -26.43
CA GLY A 12 8.12 -28.74 -25.05
C GLY A 12 8.47 -27.28 -24.79
N ARG A 13 9.18 -26.62 -25.71
CA ARG A 13 9.35 -25.17 -25.67
C ARG A 13 8.02 -24.54 -26.10
N THR A 14 7.27 -24.01 -25.15
CA THR A 14 6.07 -23.20 -25.37
C THR A 14 6.42 -21.96 -26.19
N THR A 15 6.51 -22.13 -27.50
CA THR A 15 6.55 -21.05 -28.47
C THR A 15 5.18 -20.41 -28.52
N GLY A 16 5.07 -19.17 -28.05
CA GLY A 16 3.91 -18.31 -28.33
C GLY A 16 2.91 -18.06 -27.20
N VAL A 17 3.06 -18.67 -26.02
CA VAL A 17 2.30 -18.23 -24.84
C VAL A 17 3.22 -17.31 -24.06
N ALA A 18 2.95 -15.99 -24.10
CA ALA A 18 3.57 -15.05 -23.17
C ALA A 18 3.48 -15.69 -21.79
N PHE A 19 4.62 -15.82 -21.10
CA PHE A 19 4.70 -16.39 -19.76
C PHE A 19 3.84 -15.49 -18.86
N ARG A 20 2.53 -15.75 -18.82
CA ARG A 20 1.61 -15.17 -17.86
C ARG A 20 2.00 -15.86 -16.57
N GLN A 21 3.05 -15.36 -15.93
CA GLN A 21 3.17 -15.48 -14.49
C GLN A 21 1.87 -14.91 -13.97
N VAL A 22 0.92 -15.81 -13.73
CA VAL A 22 -0.29 -15.51 -12.99
C VAL A 22 0.24 -15.12 -11.63
N TRP A 23 0.44 -13.81 -11.47
CA TRP A 23 0.73 -13.24 -10.19
C TRP A 23 -0.40 -13.71 -9.28
N LYS A 24 -0.03 -14.52 -8.28
CA LYS A 24 -0.92 -14.89 -7.18
C LYS A 24 -0.54 -13.95 -6.05
N PRO A 25 -1.07 -12.72 -6.02
CA PRO A 25 -0.83 -11.83 -4.90
C PRO A 25 -1.18 -12.54 -3.62
N ARG A 26 -0.26 -12.58 -2.66
CA ARG A 26 -0.60 -12.97 -1.29
C ARG A 26 -1.05 -11.70 -0.58
N PRO A 27 -2.31 -11.60 -0.15
CA PRO A 27 -2.76 -10.45 0.61
C PRO A 27 -1.95 -10.37 1.90
N LEU A 28 -1.48 -9.18 2.22
CA LEU A 28 -0.78 -8.92 3.48
C LEU A 28 -1.79 -8.84 4.63
N CYS A 29 -2.86 -8.09 4.42
CA CYS A 29 -3.98 -7.92 5.34
C CYS A 29 -5.23 -7.45 4.59
N VAL A 30 -6.37 -7.50 5.25
CA VAL A 30 -7.59 -6.82 4.82
C VAL A 30 -7.65 -5.49 5.55
N VAL A 31 -7.95 -4.41 4.83
CA VAL A 31 -8.13 -3.07 5.37
C VAL A 31 -9.59 -2.92 5.78
N ASP A 32 -9.83 -2.82 7.08
CA ASP A 32 -11.16 -2.46 7.58
C ASP A 32 -11.35 -0.94 7.45
N PRO A 33 -12.34 -0.46 6.68
CA PRO A 33 -12.62 0.97 6.60
C PRO A 33 -13.01 1.61 7.94
N ALA A 34 -13.52 0.82 8.91
CA ALA A 34 -13.82 1.32 10.25
C ALA A 34 -12.55 1.53 11.11
N SER A 35 -11.47 0.80 10.82
CA SER A 35 -10.20 0.87 11.56
C SER A 35 -8.99 0.66 10.63
N PRO A 36 -8.69 1.62 9.74
CA PRO A 36 -7.58 1.49 8.79
C PRO A 36 -6.20 1.44 9.48
N ILE A 37 -6.11 1.92 10.72
CA ILE A 37 -4.86 1.97 11.49
C ILE A 37 -4.28 0.59 11.81
N GLU A 38 -5.15 -0.41 11.98
CA GLU A 38 -4.69 -1.79 12.19
C GLU A 38 -3.97 -2.35 10.96
N ALA A 39 -4.45 -2.03 9.76
CA ALA A 39 -3.79 -2.42 8.52
C ALA A 39 -2.43 -1.74 8.35
N VAL A 40 -2.34 -0.44 8.70
CA VAL A 40 -1.09 0.33 8.65
C VAL A 40 0.01 -0.31 9.50
N SER A 41 -0.34 -0.83 10.68
CA SER A 41 0.60 -1.54 11.57
C SER A 41 1.25 -2.77 10.92
N ARG A 42 0.63 -3.36 9.89
CA ARG A 42 1.16 -4.50 9.12
C ARG A 42 1.85 -4.05 7.82
N ILE A 43 1.32 -3.01 7.18
CA ILE A 43 1.81 -2.48 5.90
C ILE A 43 3.19 -1.82 6.07
N VAL A 44 3.35 -0.93 7.05
CA VAL A 44 4.59 -0.15 7.22
C VAL A 44 5.80 -1.05 7.50
N PRO A 45 5.73 -2.04 8.41
CA PRO A 45 6.84 -2.97 8.61
C PRO A 45 7.22 -3.69 7.31
N ARG A 46 6.25 -4.12 6.51
CA ARG A 46 6.51 -4.81 5.24
C ARG A 46 7.22 -3.93 4.23
N ILE A 47 6.83 -2.65 4.13
CA ILE A 47 7.53 -1.67 3.28
C ILE A 47 8.98 -1.49 3.76
N THR A 48 9.20 -1.35 5.07
CA THR A 48 10.56 -1.18 5.62
C THR A 48 11.42 -2.43 5.46
N GLU A 49 10.83 -3.62 5.47
CA GLU A 49 11.52 -4.88 5.22
C GLU A 49 12.02 -4.92 3.77
N ASN A 50 11.17 -4.62 2.80
CA ASN A 50 11.57 -4.53 1.38
C ASN A 50 12.70 -3.51 1.17
N GLN A 51 12.62 -2.34 1.82
CA GLN A 51 13.66 -1.31 1.74
C GLN A 51 14.97 -1.78 2.38
N ARG A 52 14.93 -2.53 3.49
CA ARG A 52 16.14 -3.05 4.16
C ARG A 52 16.78 -4.20 3.38
N SER A 53 15.97 -5.11 2.85
CA SER A 53 16.46 -6.30 2.16
C SER A 53 16.97 -6.01 0.75
N CYS A 54 16.34 -5.09 0.03
CA CYS A 54 16.61 -4.87 -1.39
C CYS A 54 16.96 -3.42 -1.74
N GLY A 55 16.80 -2.47 -0.82
CA GLY A 55 17.01 -1.04 -1.11
C GLY A 55 15.93 -0.42 -2.01
N LEU A 56 14.89 -1.18 -2.34
CA LEU A 56 13.87 -0.86 -3.33
C LEU A 56 12.65 -0.19 -2.69
N THR A 57 12.02 0.71 -3.45
CA THR A 57 10.72 1.26 -3.08
C THR A 57 9.65 0.17 -3.12
N SER A 58 8.54 0.38 -2.42
CA SER A 58 7.41 -0.53 -2.42
C SER A 58 6.14 0.16 -2.90
N CYS A 59 5.40 -0.50 -3.79
CA CYS A 59 4.06 -0.11 -4.18
C CYS A 59 3.04 -0.71 -3.21
N LEU A 60 2.11 0.11 -2.72
CA LEU A 60 0.92 -0.34 -2.01
C LEU A 60 -0.24 -0.42 -3.01
N LEU A 61 -0.93 -1.56 -2.99
CA LEU A 61 -2.17 -1.74 -3.71
C LEU A 61 -3.25 -2.19 -2.75
N ILE A 62 -4.47 -1.68 -2.90
CA ILE A 62 -5.66 -2.12 -2.19
C ILE A 62 -6.72 -2.48 -3.21
N ASP A 63 -7.20 -3.71 -3.19
CA ASP A 63 -8.34 -4.09 -4.02
C ASP A 63 -9.63 -3.47 -3.45
N PRO A 64 -10.33 -2.58 -4.19
CA PRO A 64 -11.53 -1.92 -3.70
C PRO A 64 -12.70 -2.89 -3.50
N SER A 65 -12.68 -4.07 -4.12
CA SER A 65 -13.76 -5.06 -4.01
C SER A 65 -13.64 -5.96 -2.78
N THR A 66 -12.41 -6.23 -2.34
CA THR A 66 -12.12 -7.14 -1.22
C THR A 66 -11.44 -6.45 -0.04
N SER A 67 -11.07 -5.18 -0.20
CA SER A 67 -10.24 -4.39 0.73
C SER A 67 -8.91 -5.05 1.07
N GLN A 68 -8.41 -5.96 0.23
CA GLN A 68 -7.14 -6.63 0.46
C GLN A 68 -5.98 -5.72 0.10
N ALA A 69 -5.04 -5.54 1.04
CA ALA A 69 -3.81 -4.80 0.84
C ALA A 69 -2.68 -5.72 0.36
N PHE A 70 -1.93 -5.24 -0.62
CA PHE A 70 -0.76 -5.87 -1.20
C PHE A 70 0.42 -4.90 -1.18
N VAL A 71 1.57 -5.38 -0.71
CA VAL A 71 2.82 -4.61 -0.72
C VAL A 71 3.79 -5.31 -1.65
N LEU A 72 4.14 -4.64 -2.75
CA LEU A 72 5.06 -5.14 -3.77
C LEU A 72 6.33 -4.33 -3.76
N ALA A 73 7.49 -4.97 -3.85
CA ALA A 73 8.71 -4.27 -4.21
C ALA A 73 8.65 -3.81 -5.68
N GLU A 74 9.25 -2.66 -5.97
CA GLU A 74 9.25 -2.04 -7.30
C GLU A 74 9.85 -2.94 -8.39
N ASP A 75 10.80 -3.80 -8.05
CA ASP A 75 11.44 -4.75 -8.98
C ASP A 75 10.52 -5.89 -9.45
N LYS A 76 9.37 -6.06 -8.79
CA LYS A 76 8.42 -7.11 -9.18
C LYS A 76 7.88 -6.79 -10.57
N PRO A 77 7.84 -7.76 -11.50
CA PRO A 77 7.43 -7.52 -12.88
C PRO A 77 6.02 -6.93 -12.97
N VAL A 78 5.15 -7.24 -12.00
CA VAL A 78 3.80 -6.67 -11.90
C VAL A 78 3.84 -5.18 -11.54
N ALA A 79 4.68 -4.78 -10.58
CA ALA A 79 4.83 -3.39 -10.19
C ALA A 79 5.43 -2.59 -11.36
N VAL A 80 6.47 -3.13 -12.02
CA VAL A 80 7.08 -2.51 -13.21
C VAL A 80 6.06 -2.33 -14.35
N GLU A 81 5.32 -3.39 -14.71
CA GLU A 81 4.33 -3.31 -15.78
C GLU A 81 3.16 -2.40 -15.43
N MET A 82 2.70 -2.41 -14.17
CA MET A 82 1.66 -1.50 -13.70
C MET A 82 2.10 -0.05 -13.80
N LEU A 83 3.27 0.29 -13.26
CA LEU A 83 3.82 1.65 -13.31
C LEU A 83 4.08 2.10 -14.75
N ARG A 84 4.53 1.19 -15.63
CA ARG A 84 4.75 1.47 -17.05
C ARG A 84 3.45 1.72 -17.82
N GLN A 85 2.42 0.92 -17.58
CA GLN A 85 1.13 1.02 -18.27
C GLN A 85 0.24 2.14 -17.69
N GLY A 86 0.49 2.52 -16.43
CA GLY A 86 -0.24 3.57 -15.73
C GLY A 86 -1.75 3.29 -15.74
N PRO A 87 -2.60 4.26 -16.13
CA PRO A 87 -4.05 4.11 -16.20
C PRO A 87 -4.56 2.99 -17.11
N ARG A 88 -3.72 2.46 -18.00
CA ARG A 88 -4.07 1.33 -18.87
C ARG A 88 -3.91 -0.02 -18.17
N SER A 89 -3.26 -0.05 -17.00
CA SER A 89 -3.08 -1.27 -16.23
C SER A 89 -4.38 -1.69 -15.55
N PRO A 90 -4.74 -2.98 -15.54
CA PRO A 90 -5.89 -3.46 -14.79
C PRO A 90 -5.75 -3.28 -13.28
N TYR A 91 -4.52 -3.14 -12.77
CA TYR A 91 -4.24 -2.94 -11.34
C TYR A 91 -4.14 -1.46 -10.94
N TRP A 92 -4.22 -0.54 -11.89
CA TRP A 92 -4.17 0.89 -11.60
C TRP A 92 -5.25 1.38 -10.63
N PRO A 93 -6.51 0.91 -10.71
CA PRO A 93 -7.53 1.30 -9.73
C PRO A 93 -7.23 0.84 -8.31
N TRP A 94 -6.33 -0.13 -8.13
CA TRP A 94 -5.93 -0.62 -6.81
C TRP A 94 -4.72 0.15 -6.26
N PHE A 95 -4.07 0.96 -7.10
CA PHE A 95 -2.84 1.62 -6.73
C PHE A 95 -3.09 2.75 -5.74
N VAL A 96 -2.44 2.66 -4.58
CA VAL A 96 -2.51 3.69 -3.52
C VAL A 96 -1.33 4.63 -3.63
N GLY A 97 -0.11 4.09 -3.67
CA GLY A 97 1.09 4.91 -3.68
C GLY A 97 2.39 4.12 -3.74
N VAL A 98 3.50 4.84 -3.93
CA VAL A 98 4.87 4.30 -3.82
C VAL A 98 5.52 4.84 -2.57
N TYR A 99 6.09 3.96 -1.77
CA TYR A 99 6.67 4.29 -0.48
C TYR A 99 8.13 3.88 -0.39
N ARG A 100 8.90 4.72 0.30
CA ARG A 100 10.29 4.47 0.63
C ARG A 100 10.54 4.82 2.09
N PHE A 101 10.45 3.83 2.96
CA PHE A 101 10.69 4.01 4.39
C PHE A 101 11.92 3.23 4.85
N THR A 102 12.89 3.93 5.44
CA THR A 102 14.06 3.30 6.06
C THR A 102 13.75 2.75 7.45
N LYS A 103 12.73 3.30 8.13
CA LYS A 103 12.27 2.92 9.47
C LYS A 103 10.74 2.99 9.57
N ALA A 104 10.19 2.20 10.48
CA ALA A 104 8.75 2.14 10.75
C ALA A 104 8.40 3.18 11.82
N ASP A 105 8.31 4.44 11.41
CA ASP A 105 8.09 5.57 12.32
C ASP A 105 6.66 6.10 12.21
N ALA A 106 6.21 6.89 13.19
CA ALA A 106 4.86 7.45 13.22
C ALA A 106 4.53 8.32 11.99
N SER A 107 5.52 9.00 11.41
CA SER A 107 5.36 9.77 10.17
C SER A 107 5.09 8.88 8.97
N ALA A 108 5.75 7.71 8.87
CA ALA A 108 5.49 6.74 7.82
C ALA A 108 4.08 6.15 7.94
N ALA A 109 3.66 5.85 9.18
CA ALA A 109 2.29 5.38 9.45
C ALA A 109 1.24 6.43 9.09
N ALA A 110 1.46 7.71 9.42
CA ALA A 110 0.54 8.79 9.08
C ALA A 110 0.39 8.96 7.56
N SER A 111 1.51 8.99 6.82
CA SER A 111 1.48 9.10 5.36
C SER A 111 0.72 7.95 4.70
N VAL A 112 0.99 6.70 5.09
CA VAL A 112 0.26 5.54 4.55
C VAL A 112 -1.22 5.60 4.94
N LEU A 113 -1.53 6.01 6.16
CA LEU A 113 -2.91 6.11 6.63
C LEU A 113 -3.74 7.13 5.85
N ASP A 114 -3.16 8.29 5.57
CA ASP A 114 -3.82 9.36 4.83
C ASP A 114 -4.09 8.92 3.38
N ASP A 115 -3.12 8.30 2.71
CA ASP A 115 -3.29 7.78 1.36
C ASP A 115 -4.33 6.64 1.30
N ILE A 116 -4.38 5.77 2.32
CA ILE A 116 -5.41 4.72 2.42
C ILE A 116 -6.80 5.34 2.57
N ARG A 117 -6.94 6.38 3.40
CA ARG A 117 -8.21 7.08 3.59
C ARG A 117 -8.67 7.75 2.30
N GLU A 118 -7.77 8.44 1.61
CA GLU A 118 -8.04 9.06 0.32
C GLU A 118 -8.46 8.01 -0.71
N HIS A 119 -7.71 6.91 -0.81
CA HIS A 119 -7.98 5.83 -1.76
C HIS A 119 -9.33 5.14 -1.52
N LEU A 120 -9.72 4.94 -0.25
CA LEU A 120 -11.00 4.36 0.13
C LEU A 120 -12.16 5.37 0.10
N GLY A 121 -11.88 6.65 -0.20
CA GLY A 121 -12.90 7.71 -0.15
C GLY A 121 -13.43 7.98 1.26
N ILE A 122 -12.68 7.61 2.29
CA ILE A 122 -13.03 7.88 3.69
C ILE A 122 -12.74 9.35 3.94
N ALA A 123 -13.78 10.17 4.01
CA ALA A 123 -13.64 11.57 4.38
C ALA A 123 -12.85 11.67 5.69
N PRO A 124 -11.84 12.56 5.78
CA PRO A 124 -11.14 12.76 7.03
C PRO A 124 -12.17 13.09 8.11
N PRO A 125 -12.05 12.51 9.33
CA PRO A 125 -12.96 12.87 10.41
C PRO A 125 -12.94 14.40 10.56
N PRO A 126 -14.11 15.04 10.73
CA PRO A 126 -14.15 16.50 10.87
C PRO A 126 -13.15 16.90 11.94
N PRO A 127 -12.34 17.96 11.73
CA PRO A 127 -11.40 18.40 12.74
C PRO A 127 -12.17 18.56 14.04
N ALA A 128 -11.72 17.86 15.09
CA ALA A 128 -12.33 17.99 16.40
C ALA A 128 -12.38 19.49 16.70
N ALA A 129 -13.60 20.04 16.79
CA ALA A 129 -13.78 21.44 17.11
C ALA A 129 -12.96 21.72 18.37
N PRO A 130 -12.18 22.81 18.43
CA PRO A 130 -11.48 23.16 19.66
C PRO A 130 -12.54 23.22 20.75
N SER A 131 -12.45 22.33 21.74
CA SER A 131 -13.36 22.27 22.86
C SER A 131 -13.16 23.52 23.72
N LEU A 132 -13.79 24.62 23.31
CA LEU A 132 -13.86 25.91 24.00
C LEU A 132 -14.89 25.85 25.13
N THR A 133 -14.81 24.83 25.99
CA THR A 133 -15.84 24.61 27.04
C THR A 133 -15.26 24.59 28.46
N LEU A 134 -14.10 25.22 28.67
CA LEU A 134 -13.46 25.26 30.00
C LEU A 134 -13.12 26.66 30.53
N GLN A 135 -13.44 27.74 29.81
CA GLN A 135 -13.05 29.10 30.23
C GLN A 135 -14.20 30.03 30.65
N LEU A 136 -15.46 29.58 30.62
CA LEU A 136 -16.60 30.42 31.03
C LEU A 136 -17.01 30.30 32.51
N ASP A 137 -16.67 29.20 33.19
CA ASP A 137 -17.15 28.97 34.58
C ASP A 137 -16.34 29.71 35.67
N LEU A 138 -15.19 30.28 35.34
CA LEU A 138 -14.36 31.01 36.32
C LEU A 138 -14.85 32.43 36.60
N PHE A 139 -15.48 33.09 35.63
CA PHE A 139 -16.03 34.44 35.85
C PHE A 139 -17.39 34.41 36.56
N THR A 140 -18.21 33.39 36.30
CA THR A 140 -19.52 33.26 36.97
C THR A 140 -19.41 32.82 38.43
N ALA A 141 -18.35 32.06 38.78
CA ALA A 141 -18.07 31.71 40.17
C ALA A 141 -17.53 32.90 41.00
N MET A 142 -16.92 33.91 40.36
CA MET A 142 -16.39 35.09 41.05
C MET A 142 -17.47 36.11 41.41
N ASP A 143 -18.52 36.24 40.60
CA ASP A 143 -19.68 37.10 40.91
C ASP A 143 -20.63 36.49 41.95
N ALA A 144 -20.59 35.16 42.16
CA ALA A 144 -21.36 34.49 43.20
C ALA A 144 -20.69 34.50 44.58
N ALA A 145 -19.46 35.04 44.68
CA ALA A 145 -18.67 35.12 45.91
C ALA A 145 -18.49 36.56 46.45
N ALA A 146 -19.23 37.53 45.91
CA ALA A 146 -19.28 38.93 46.36
C ALA A 146 -20.42 39.18 47.36
#